data_AF-A0A7J3TD67-F1
#
_entry.id   AF-A0A7J3TD67-F1
#
_cell.length_a   1.000
_cell.length_b   1.000
_cell.length_c   1.000
_cell.angle_alpha   90.00
_cell.angle_beta   90.00
_cell.angle_gamma   90.00
#
_symmetry.space_group_name_H-M   'P 1'
#
loop_
_entity.id
_entity.type
_entity.pdbx_description
1 polymer ?
#
loop_
_entity_poly.entity_id
_entity_poly.type
_entity_poly.pdbx_seq_one_letter_code
_entity_poly.pdbx_strand_id
1 'polypeptide(L)'
;MAENLKSRYVRNLKGRLRSVLLSSVRNPVILELKMISGPINSGFADYVDLIGKYKLVKGDHLFIPFSGSGIVRFEDGSEFGVDAEHRGIEVYSQSDSFTVRLSNSIRFGRLSQFDREFLAIKYTVDKEMFNLYYRIKAMVEVLEEFKHPEFFKNIEQILEELPDLRISLLSYIVHGEEFRDSYEMDDLPRRMKEFPVENTTTIDHSELSRSEKNLQDLEKIIRTKFFSNFKTKLVPLGHSHIDLVWLWPISETIEKAHRSFATMTHLMKDQDFVFVQSMAWHYRFIEENFHDLFNEIKRSVKSGKWVPIGGMMVEPDCNLPSGESLVRQVLY
;
A
#
# COMPACT_ATOMS: atom_id res chain seq x y z
N MET A 1 -2.12 38.61 -2.44
CA MET A 1 -2.48 38.47 -1.01
C MET A 1 -3.36 37.24 -0.74
N ALA A 2 -4.43 37.02 -1.52
CA ALA A 2 -5.32 35.85 -1.38
C ALA A 2 -4.65 34.49 -1.68
N GLU A 3 -3.70 34.42 -2.62
CA GLU A 3 -2.94 33.18 -2.90
C GLU A 3 -2.04 32.72 -1.74
N ASN A 4 -1.41 33.66 -1.03
CA ASN A 4 -0.59 33.35 0.15
C ASN A 4 -1.42 32.88 1.34
N LEU A 5 -2.64 33.40 1.50
CA LEU A 5 -3.58 32.94 2.53
C LEU A 5 -4.09 31.53 2.21
N LYS A 6 -4.45 31.24 0.95
CA LYS A 6 -4.86 29.90 0.50
C LYS A 6 -3.76 28.85 0.69
N SER A 7 -2.50 29.18 0.34
CA SER A 7 -1.35 28.29 0.53
C SER A 7 -1.05 27.99 2.01
N ARG A 8 -1.12 29.01 2.87
CA ARG A 8 -0.95 28.84 4.33
C ARG A 8 -2.08 28.01 4.94
N TYR A 9 -3.30 28.20 4.45
CA TYR A 9 -4.48 27.47 4.90
C TYR A 9 -4.36 25.98 4.58
N VAL A 10 -4.13 25.63 3.31
CA VAL A 10 -3.93 24.23 2.88
C VAL A 10 -2.81 23.54 3.64
N ARG A 11 -1.74 24.25 3.98
CA ARG A 11 -0.66 23.72 4.83
C ARG A 11 -1.12 23.38 6.25
N ASN A 12 -1.89 24.26 6.90
CA ASN A 12 -2.48 23.99 8.21
C ASN A 12 -3.47 22.81 8.15
N LEU A 13 -4.24 22.71 7.06
CA LEU A 13 -5.16 21.59 6.83
C LEU A 13 -4.43 20.25 6.74
N LYS A 14 -3.35 20.19 5.96
CA LYS A 14 -2.49 19.00 5.87
C LYS A 14 -1.92 18.63 7.25
N GLY A 15 -1.58 19.60 8.08
CA GLY A 15 -1.16 19.38 9.47
C GLY A 15 -2.23 18.70 10.34
N ARG A 16 -3.47 19.22 10.36
CA ARG A 16 -4.58 18.64 11.13
C ARG A 16 -5.01 17.27 10.59
N LEU A 17 -5.06 17.14 9.27
CA LEU A 17 -5.42 15.90 8.59
C LEU A 17 -4.40 14.80 8.89
N ARG A 18 -3.10 15.13 8.93
CA ARG A 18 -2.08 14.22 9.44
C ARG A 18 -2.49 13.76 10.84
N SER A 19 -2.76 14.65 11.78
CA SER A 19 -3.17 14.26 13.15
C SER A 19 -4.33 13.26 13.23
N VAL A 20 -5.30 13.34 12.30
CA VAL A 20 -6.40 12.37 12.18
C VAL A 20 -5.88 10.96 11.85
N LEU A 21 -5.12 10.83 10.77
CA LEU A 21 -4.48 9.56 10.41
C LEU A 21 -3.61 9.05 11.55
N LEU A 22 -2.90 9.97 12.18
CA LEU A 22 -1.99 9.63 13.26
C LEU A 22 -2.70 9.21 14.55
N SER A 23 -4.00 9.45 14.67
CA SER A 23 -4.80 8.98 15.80
C SER A 23 -5.48 7.64 15.52
N SER A 24 -5.45 7.17 14.27
CA SER A 24 -6.10 5.92 13.84
C SER A 24 -5.36 4.65 14.29
N VAL A 25 -4.04 4.69 14.47
CA VAL A 25 -3.25 3.53 14.91
C VAL A 25 -3.41 3.32 16.42
N ARG A 26 -3.67 2.08 16.81
CA ARG A 26 -3.95 1.68 18.20
C ARG A 26 -3.14 0.45 18.60
N ASN A 27 -2.82 0.39 19.89
CA ASN A 27 -2.25 -0.78 20.58
C ASN A 27 -1.03 -1.39 19.89
N PRO A 28 0.01 -0.60 19.62
CA PRO A 28 1.16 -1.12 18.93
C PRO A 28 2.00 -2.03 19.82
N VAL A 29 2.41 -3.17 19.27
CA VAL A 29 3.22 -4.18 19.95
C VAL A 29 4.38 -4.55 19.04
N ILE A 30 5.60 -4.43 19.55
CA ILE A 30 6.80 -4.86 18.85
C ILE A 30 6.89 -6.37 18.91
N LEU A 31 7.14 -6.99 17.77
CA LEU A 31 7.31 -8.43 17.60
C LEU A 31 8.75 -8.71 17.16
N GLU A 32 9.41 -9.62 17.86
CA GLU A 32 10.74 -10.08 17.46
C GLU A 32 10.63 -11.26 16.50
N LEU A 33 11.24 -11.15 15.32
CA LEU A 33 11.27 -12.20 14.31
C LEU A 33 12.55 -13.01 14.45
N LYS A 34 12.42 -14.34 14.39
CA LYS A 34 13.57 -15.25 14.44
C LYS A 34 13.99 -15.63 13.03
N MET A 35 15.28 -15.53 12.73
CA MET A 35 15.83 -16.02 11.48
C MET A 35 15.77 -17.55 11.45
N ILE A 36 15.19 -18.09 10.37
CA ILE A 36 15.13 -19.52 10.07
C ILE A 36 16.32 -19.90 9.17
N SER A 37 16.59 -19.08 8.16
CA SER A 37 17.66 -19.26 7.18
C SER A 37 18.13 -17.93 6.61
N GLY A 38 19.38 -17.91 6.14
CA GLY A 38 19.98 -16.74 5.50
C GLY A 38 21.09 -16.07 6.33
N PRO A 39 21.69 -14.99 5.79
CA PRO A 39 21.52 -14.50 4.41
C PRO A 39 22.05 -15.51 3.37
N ILE A 40 21.24 -15.83 2.36
CA ILE A 40 21.64 -16.68 1.21
C ILE A 40 21.70 -15.79 -0.02
N ASN A 41 22.86 -15.76 -0.67
CA ASN A 41 23.06 -14.98 -1.89
C ASN A 41 22.50 -15.73 -3.12
N SER A 42 21.61 -15.08 -3.86
CA SER A 42 20.98 -15.61 -5.08
C SER A 42 21.75 -15.29 -6.37
N GLY A 43 22.92 -14.66 -6.27
CA GLY A 43 23.68 -14.08 -7.37
C GLY A 43 23.38 -12.59 -7.62
N PHE A 44 22.25 -12.07 -7.15
CA PHE A 44 21.87 -10.65 -7.28
C PHE A 44 21.55 -10.01 -5.94
N ALA A 45 20.69 -10.65 -5.15
CA ALA A 45 20.27 -10.18 -3.83
C ALA A 45 20.46 -11.28 -2.78
N ASP A 46 20.56 -10.87 -1.53
CA ASP A 46 20.58 -11.75 -0.38
C ASP A 46 19.16 -11.93 0.15
N TYR A 47 18.85 -13.17 0.54
CA TYR A 47 17.55 -13.55 1.07
C TYR A 47 17.68 -14.05 2.50
N VAL A 48 16.74 -13.65 3.36
CA VAL A 48 16.56 -14.17 4.71
C VAL A 48 15.13 -14.64 4.90
N ASP A 49 14.95 -15.80 5.52
CA ASP A 49 13.65 -16.30 5.93
C ASP A 49 13.51 -16.14 7.45
N LEU A 50 12.39 -15.59 7.88
CA LEU A 50 12.10 -15.22 9.26
C LEU A 50 10.78 -15.84 9.71
N ILE A 51 10.61 -16.08 11.00
CA ILE A 51 9.36 -16.51 11.62
C ILE A 51 8.98 -15.63 12.81
N GLY A 52 7.72 -15.20 12.83
CA GLY A 52 7.06 -14.63 14.00
C GLY A 52 6.06 -15.62 14.57
N LYS A 53 6.22 -16.02 15.84
CA LYS A 53 5.27 -16.90 16.55
C LYS A 53 4.38 -16.07 17.48
N TYR A 54 3.46 -15.34 16.88
CA TYR A 54 2.55 -14.44 17.59
C TYR A 54 1.13 -14.61 17.06
N LYS A 55 0.18 -14.61 17.98
CA LYS A 55 -1.24 -14.65 17.63
C LYS A 55 -1.67 -13.32 16.99
N LEU A 56 -2.10 -13.41 15.75
CA LEU A 56 -2.70 -12.35 14.97
C LEU A 56 -4.17 -12.71 14.72
N VAL A 57 -5.06 -11.74 14.82
CA VAL A 57 -6.49 -11.89 14.57
C VAL A 57 -6.92 -10.98 13.42
N LYS A 58 -8.07 -11.30 12.82
CA LYS A 58 -8.64 -10.49 11.74
C LYS A 58 -8.77 -9.02 12.16
N GLY A 59 -8.28 -8.10 11.33
CA GLY A 59 -8.28 -6.65 11.57
C GLY A 59 -7.03 -6.13 12.29
N ASP A 60 -6.18 -7.02 12.82
CA ASP A 60 -4.81 -6.64 13.15
C ASP A 60 -4.08 -6.16 11.89
N HIS A 61 -3.09 -5.31 12.07
CA HIS A 61 -2.17 -4.89 11.04
C HIS A 61 -0.75 -5.26 11.45
N LEU A 62 0.03 -5.71 10.48
CA LEU A 62 1.42 -6.08 10.64
C LEU A 62 2.29 -5.12 9.81
N PHE A 63 3.19 -4.42 10.47
CA PHE A 63 4.19 -3.56 9.84
C PHE A 63 5.55 -4.27 9.81
N ILE A 64 6.14 -4.38 8.62
CA ILE A 64 7.50 -4.90 8.42
C ILE A 64 8.44 -3.72 8.09
N PRO A 65 9.17 -3.18 9.08
CA PRO A 65 10.11 -2.07 8.93
C PRO A 65 11.38 -2.52 8.20
N PHE A 66 11.29 -2.70 6.88
CA PHE A 66 12.45 -3.05 6.06
C PHE A 66 12.45 -2.30 4.73
N SER A 67 13.62 -1.78 4.35
CA SER A 67 13.85 -1.01 3.13
C SER A 67 13.96 -1.87 1.86
N GLY A 68 14.26 -3.16 1.99
CA GLY A 68 14.24 -4.13 0.89
C GLY A 68 12.84 -4.47 0.42
N SER A 69 12.72 -5.65 -0.17
CA SER A 69 11.45 -6.23 -0.60
C SER A 69 11.25 -7.57 0.07
N GLY A 70 10.03 -8.08 0.11
CA GLY A 70 9.78 -9.37 0.72
C GLY A 70 8.35 -9.83 0.57
N ILE A 71 8.08 -11.01 1.08
CA ILE A 71 6.74 -11.58 1.12
C ILE A 71 6.46 -12.11 2.53
N VAL A 72 5.29 -11.74 3.05
CA VAL A 72 4.74 -12.26 4.29
C VAL A 72 3.75 -13.36 3.93
N ARG A 73 3.85 -14.51 4.58
CA ARG A 73 2.94 -15.63 4.43
C ARG A 73 2.33 -16.00 5.78
N PHE A 74 1.01 -16.14 5.81
CA PHE A 74 0.24 -16.59 6.97
C PHE A 74 -0.11 -18.09 6.87
N GLU A 75 -0.58 -18.68 7.97
CA GLU A 75 -0.87 -20.12 8.07
C GLU A 75 -2.03 -20.57 7.18
N ASP A 76 -2.94 -19.66 6.83
CA ASP A 76 -4.04 -19.92 5.91
C ASP A 76 -3.61 -19.93 4.42
N GLY A 77 -2.32 -19.72 4.15
CA GLY A 77 -1.74 -19.66 2.82
C GLY A 77 -1.85 -18.29 2.16
N SER A 78 -2.40 -17.27 2.83
CA SER A 78 -2.41 -15.91 2.29
C SER A 78 -0.99 -15.32 2.27
N GLU A 79 -0.71 -14.57 1.20
CA GLU A 79 0.60 -14.00 0.92
C GLU A 79 0.49 -12.53 0.54
N PHE A 80 1.41 -11.71 1.05
CA PHE A 80 1.45 -10.28 0.78
C PHE A 80 2.88 -9.83 0.56
N GLY A 81 3.12 -9.22 -0.60
CA GLY A 81 4.36 -8.52 -0.88
C GLY A 81 4.51 -7.29 0.01
N VAL A 82 5.72 -7.07 0.53
CA VAL A 82 6.13 -5.84 1.22
C VAL A 82 7.36 -5.24 0.54
N ASP A 83 7.49 -3.93 0.61
CA ASP A 83 8.69 -3.21 0.21
C ASP A 83 8.82 -1.86 0.94
N ALA A 84 9.87 -1.10 0.63
CA ALA A 84 10.11 0.23 1.20
C ALA A 84 8.88 1.16 1.23
N GLU A 85 8.00 1.08 0.21
CA GLU A 85 6.82 1.94 0.05
C GLU A 85 5.54 1.30 0.58
N HIS A 86 5.53 -0.03 0.75
CA HIS A 86 4.40 -0.79 1.26
C HIS A 86 4.85 -1.79 2.33
N ARG A 87 4.78 -1.36 3.59
CA ARG A 87 5.29 -2.11 4.75
C ARG A 87 4.18 -2.67 5.65
N GLY A 88 2.95 -2.19 5.51
CA GLY A 88 1.81 -2.53 6.36
C GLY A 88 0.82 -3.47 5.67
N ILE A 89 0.45 -4.55 6.35
CA ILE A 89 -0.47 -5.58 5.86
C ILE A 89 -1.64 -5.72 6.85
N GLU A 90 -2.89 -5.71 6.37
CA GLU A 90 -4.05 -6.11 7.18
C GLU A 90 -4.08 -7.64 7.28
N VAL A 91 -4.37 -8.15 8.47
CA VAL A 91 -4.53 -9.59 8.75
C VAL A 91 -5.98 -9.97 8.49
N TYR A 92 -6.21 -10.96 7.62
CA TYR A 92 -7.56 -11.31 7.15
C TYR A 92 -8.16 -12.54 7.87
N SER A 93 -7.31 -13.41 8.41
CA SER A 93 -7.69 -14.59 9.18
C SER A 93 -6.87 -14.69 10.46
N GLN A 94 -7.33 -15.48 11.43
CA GLN A 94 -6.52 -15.74 12.61
C GLN A 94 -5.31 -16.60 12.21
N SER A 95 -4.12 -16.21 12.68
CA SER A 95 -2.86 -16.93 12.47
C SER A 95 -2.07 -16.95 13.78
N ASP A 96 -1.55 -18.09 14.18
CA ASP A 96 -0.73 -18.21 15.41
C ASP A 96 0.77 -18.00 15.12
N SER A 97 1.14 -18.05 13.84
CA SER A 97 2.46 -17.68 13.34
C SER A 97 2.40 -17.08 11.94
N PHE A 98 3.49 -16.50 11.49
CA PHE A 98 3.69 -16.05 10.12
C PHE A 98 5.16 -16.15 9.74
N THR A 99 5.43 -16.32 8.46
CA THR A 99 6.79 -16.31 7.91
C THR A 99 7.00 -15.08 7.04
N VAL A 100 8.22 -14.56 7.04
CA VAL A 100 8.62 -13.44 6.20
C VAL A 100 9.88 -13.82 5.46
N ARG A 101 9.83 -13.79 4.13
CA ARG A 101 11.03 -13.88 3.29
C ARG A 101 11.39 -12.48 2.84
N LEU A 102 12.53 -11.97 3.26
CA LEU A 102 13.05 -10.66 2.85
C LEU A 102 14.19 -10.82 1.85
N SER A 103 14.23 -9.94 0.87
CA SER A 103 15.29 -9.71 -0.10
C SER A 103 15.86 -8.32 0.15
N ASN A 104 17.18 -8.20 0.25
CA ASN A 104 17.80 -6.88 0.35
C ASN A 104 17.69 -6.06 -0.95
N SER A 105 17.12 -6.60 -2.02
CA SER A 105 16.79 -5.84 -3.22
C SER A 105 15.72 -4.80 -2.94
N ILE A 106 16.06 -3.53 -3.16
CA ILE A 106 15.11 -2.42 -3.13
C ILE A 106 14.53 -2.17 -4.53
N ARG A 107 13.52 -1.29 -4.65
CA ARG A 107 13.01 -0.89 -5.96
C ARG A 107 14.13 -0.26 -6.81
N PHE A 108 14.13 -0.54 -8.11
CA PHE A 108 15.11 0.01 -9.06
C PHE A 108 16.56 -0.48 -8.87
N GLY A 109 16.73 -1.74 -8.44
CA GLY A 109 17.97 -2.51 -8.59
C GLY A 109 19.11 -2.19 -7.63
N ARG A 110 18.89 -1.29 -6.66
CA ARG A 110 19.85 -1.09 -5.56
C ARG A 110 19.68 -2.19 -4.51
N LEU A 111 20.72 -2.37 -3.68
CA LEU A 111 20.72 -3.31 -2.56
C LEU A 111 20.79 -2.54 -1.24
N SER A 112 20.02 -3.00 -0.28
CA SER A 112 20.09 -2.62 1.13
C SER A 112 20.98 -3.62 1.89
N GLN A 113 21.15 -3.41 3.20
CA GLN A 113 21.88 -4.34 4.06
C GLN A 113 20.95 -4.93 5.11
N PHE A 114 21.26 -6.15 5.55
CA PHE A 114 20.65 -6.76 6.73
C PHE A 114 21.52 -6.46 7.96
N ASP A 115 21.60 -5.19 8.36
CA ASP A 115 22.49 -4.71 9.42
C ASP A 115 21.77 -4.50 10.77
N ARG A 116 20.53 -4.98 10.91
CA ARG A 116 19.64 -4.70 12.05
C ARG A 116 18.88 -5.92 12.53
N GLU A 117 18.33 -5.82 13.73
CA GLU A 117 17.38 -6.79 14.27
C GLU A 117 16.13 -6.89 13.39
N PHE A 118 15.65 -8.11 13.17
CA PHE A 118 14.42 -8.34 12.45
C PHE A 118 13.22 -8.18 13.38
N LEU A 119 12.61 -7.00 13.34
CA LEU A 119 11.48 -6.64 14.16
C LEU A 119 10.27 -6.38 13.26
N ALA A 120 9.07 -6.61 13.80
CA ALA A 120 7.81 -6.21 13.19
C ALA A 120 6.97 -5.44 14.22
N ILE A 121 5.96 -4.71 13.77
CA ILE A 121 5.03 -4.03 14.67
C ILE A 121 3.61 -4.50 14.35
N LYS A 122 2.97 -5.11 15.34
CA LYS A 122 1.53 -5.36 15.32
C LYS A 122 0.80 -4.11 15.79
N TYR A 123 -0.27 -3.73 15.13
CA TYR A 123 -1.15 -2.65 15.58
C TYR A 123 -2.58 -2.89 15.11
N THR A 124 -3.51 -2.06 15.56
CA THR A 124 -4.90 -2.03 15.09
C THR A 124 -5.21 -0.65 14.52
N VAL A 125 -6.20 -0.56 13.65
CA VAL A 125 -6.61 0.70 13.04
C VAL A 125 -8.08 0.98 13.36
N ASP A 126 -8.37 2.18 13.85
CA ASP A 126 -9.73 2.70 13.92
C ASP A 126 -10.23 3.01 12.50
N LYS A 127 -11.12 2.14 11.99
CA LYS A 127 -11.60 2.21 10.62
C LYS A 127 -12.41 3.49 10.34
N GLU A 128 -13.12 4.03 11.33
CA GLU A 128 -13.90 5.26 11.15
C GLU A 128 -12.95 6.44 10.90
N MET A 129 -11.93 6.60 11.76
CA MET A 129 -10.94 7.67 11.59
C MET A 129 -10.08 7.49 10.34
N PHE A 130 -9.67 6.25 10.05
CA PHE A 130 -8.87 5.95 8.86
C PHE A 130 -9.64 6.30 7.58
N ASN A 131 -10.90 5.89 7.47
CA ASN A 131 -11.74 6.22 6.32
C ASN A 131 -12.01 7.73 6.22
N LEU A 132 -12.27 8.40 7.36
CA LEU A 132 -12.47 9.84 7.41
C LEU A 132 -11.24 10.59 6.88
N TYR A 133 -10.03 10.16 7.29
CA TYR A 133 -8.78 10.72 6.78
C TYR A 133 -8.70 10.65 5.24
N TYR A 134 -8.89 9.48 4.63
CA TYR A 134 -8.72 9.35 3.18
C TYR A 134 -9.73 10.16 2.39
N ARG A 135 -10.97 10.25 2.88
CA ARG A 135 -11.99 11.06 2.22
C ARG A 135 -11.68 12.55 2.32
N ILE A 136 -11.24 13.03 3.48
CA ILE A 136 -10.82 14.43 3.62
C ILE A 136 -9.55 14.70 2.79
N LYS A 137 -8.59 13.77 2.76
CA LYS A 137 -7.39 13.88 1.90
C LYS A 137 -7.77 14.08 0.44
N ALA A 138 -8.63 13.21 -0.08
CA ALA A 138 -9.14 13.31 -1.45
C ALA A 138 -9.83 14.66 -1.70
N MET A 139 -10.61 15.17 -0.74
CA MET A 139 -11.24 16.49 -0.86
C MET A 139 -10.24 17.64 -0.88
N VAL A 140 -9.19 17.58 -0.06
CA VAL A 140 -8.10 18.57 -0.06
C VAL A 140 -7.34 18.55 -1.39
N GLU A 141 -7.06 17.37 -1.94
CA GLU A 141 -6.42 17.24 -3.26
C GLU A 141 -7.29 17.86 -4.37
N VAL A 142 -8.60 17.60 -4.35
CA VAL A 142 -9.55 18.24 -5.29
C VAL A 142 -9.54 19.77 -5.14
N LEU A 143 -9.42 20.31 -3.92
CA LEU A 143 -9.33 21.76 -3.70
C LEU A 143 -8.07 22.39 -4.30
N GLU A 144 -6.93 21.73 -4.10
CA GLU A 144 -5.64 22.21 -4.60
C GLU A 144 -5.68 22.35 -6.13
N GLU A 145 -6.36 21.42 -6.80
CA GLU A 145 -6.50 21.40 -8.26
C GLU A 145 -7.58 22.35 -8.79
N PHE A 146 -8.82 22.29 -8.26
CA PHE A 146 -9.97 22.99 -8.88
C PHE A 146 -10.07 24.48 -8.54
N LYS A 147 -9.35 24.96 -7.51
CA LYS A 147 -9.26 26.36 -7.09
C LYS A 147 -10.59 27.17 -7.01
N HIS A 148 -11.74 26.52 -6.87
CA HIS A 148 -13.07 27.15 -6.94
C HIS A 148 -13.50 27.80 -5.60
N PRO A 149 -13.83 29.11 -5.55
CA PRO A 149 -14.07 29.84 -4.29
C PRO A 149 -15.18 29.26 -3.38
N GLU A 150 -16.31 28.83 -3.95
CA GLU A 150 -17.39 28.21 -3.17
C GLU A 150 -16.97 26.87 -2.54
N PHE A 151 -16.04 26.16 -3.19
CA PHE A 151 -15.60 24.85 -2.75
C PHE A 151 -14.70 24.96 -1.51
N PHE A 152 -13.84 25.98 -1.48
CA PHE A 152 -13.02 26.31 -0.32
C PHE A 152 -13.85 26.59 0.93
N LYS A 153 -14.91 27.39 0.82
CA LYS A 153 -15.72 27.80 1.97
C LYS A 153 -16.39 26.61 2.68
N ASN A 154 -16.91 25.64 1.92
CA ASN A 154 -17.58 24.49 2.52
C ASN A 154 -16.60 23.53 3.19
N ILE A 155 -15.41 23.34 2.61
CA ILE A 155 -14.37 22.51 3.23
C ILE A 155 -13.78 23.19 4.46
N GLU A 156 -13.58 24.50 4.42
CA GLU A 156 -13.15 25.28 5.58
C GLU A 156 -14.06 25.03 6.79
N GLN A 157 -15.38 25.06 6.59
CA GLN A 157 -16.34 24.75 7.65
C GLN A 157 -16.22 23.30 8.18
N ILE A 158 -16.07 22.31 7.30
CA ILE A 158 -15.89 20.90 7.72
C ILE A 158 -14.62 20.75 8.56
N LEU A 159 -13.55 21.42 8.16
CA LEU A 159 -12.24 21.31 8.79
C LEU A 159 -12.18 22.07 10.10
N GLU A 160 -12.84 23.22 10.25
CA GLU A 160 -13.04 23.87 11.55
C GLU A 160 -13.76 22.94 12.53
N GLU A 161 -14.73 22.16 12.04
CA GLU A 161 -15.50 21.20 12.82
C GLU A 161 -14.83 19.83 12.99
N LEU A 162 -13.59 19.63 12.51
CA LEU A 162 -12.84 18.42 12.82
C LEU A 162 -12.42 18.41 14.29
N PRO A 163 -12.52 17.26 14.98
CA PRO A 163 -12.01 17.09 16.34
C PRO A 163 -10.54 17.50 16.44
N ASP A 164 -10.15 18.10 17.57
CA ASP A 164 -8.75 18.40 17.88
C ASP A 164 -8.05 17.10 18.30
N LEU A 165 -7.61 16.33 17.31
CA LEU A 165 -7.04 15.01 17.53
C LEU A 165 -5.58 15.13 17.98
N ARG A 166 -5.29 14.63 19.18
CA ARG A 166 -3.92 14.53 19.70
C ARG A 166 -3.17 13.39 19.03
N ILE A 167 -2.01 13.72 18.45
CA ILE A 167 -1.15 12.84 17.65
C ILE A 167 -0.51 11.74 18.51
N SER A 168 -0.60 10.48 18.06
CA SER A 168 0.31 9.42 18.51
C SER A 168 1.62 9.46 17.71
N LEU A 169 2.76 9.48 18.41
CA LEU A 169 4.11 9.49 17.81
C LEU A 169 4.35 8.30 16.88
N LEU A 170 3.77 7.13 17.17
CA LEU A 170 3.98 5.95 16.33
C LEU A 170 3.37 6.13 14.95
N SER A 171 2.15 6.63 14.92
CA SER A 171 1.42 6.78 13.68
C SER A 171 2.10 7.80 12.78
N TYR A 172 2.71 8.85 13.37
CA TYR A 172 3.56 9.81 12.65
C TYR A 172 4.62 9.09 11.81
N ILE A 173 5.17 8.00 12.35
CA ILE A 173 6.22 7.24 11.71
C ILE A 173 5.62 6.23 10.72
N VAL A 174 4.58 5.48 11.10
CA VAL A 174 3.93 4.46 10.22
C VAL A 174 3.31 5.07 8.96
N HIS A 175 2.75 6.28 9.07
CA HIS A 175 1.97 6.91 8.00
C HIS A 175 2.53 8.24 7.48
N GLY A 176 3.66 8.71 8.01
CA GLY A 176 4.27 9.97 7.59
C GLY A 176 4.87 9.85 6.19
N GLU A 177 4.37 10.64 5.23
CA GLU A 177 4.97 10.78 3.90
C GLU A 177 6.44 11.22 3.98
N GLU A 178 6.82 11.94 5.05
CA GLU A 178 8.18 12.44 5.32
C GLU A 178 9.15 11.35 5.78
N PHE A 179 8.66 10.18 6.22
CA PHE A 179 9.50 9.04 6.64
C PHE A 179 9.57 7.96 5.56
N ARG A 180 9.14 8.22 4.33
CA ARG A 180 9.39 7.30 3.21
C ARG A 180 10.88 7.11 2.91
N ASP A 181 11.75 7.98 3.44
CA ASP A 181 13.19 7.76 3.40
C ASP A 181 13.56 6.49 4.18
N SER A 182 14.09 5.52 3.40
CA SER A 182 14.04 4.10 3.71
C SER A 182 14.74 3.69 5.01
N TYR A 183 15.73 4.46 5.47
CA TYR A 183 16.59 4.09 6.59
C TYR A 183 16.03 4.43 7.97
N GLU A 184 15.27 5.53 8.12
CA GLU A 184 14.73 5.90 9.44
C GLU A 184 13.59 4.98 9.88
N MET A 185 12.84 4.45 8.90
CA MET A 185 11.74 3.52 9.15
C MET A 185 12.21 2.13 9.56
N ASP A 186 13.40 1.72 9.14
CA ASP A 186 14.00 0.44 9.54
C ASP A 186 14.37 0.47 11.05
N ASP A 187 14.61 1.66 11.63
CA ASP A 187 14.91 1.83 13.06
C ASP A 187 13.67 2.03 13.94
N LEU A 188 12.48 2.12 13.35
CA LEU A 188 11.25 2.47 14.06
C LEU A 188 11.00 1.62 15.31
N PRO A 189 11.09 0.28 15.26
CA PRO A 189 10.85 -0.54 16.45
C PRO A 189 11.85 -0.26 17.58
N ARG A 190 13.12 0.04 17.26
CA ARG A 190 14.13 0.38 18.27
C ARG A 190 13.78 1.70 18.95
N ARG A 191 13.38 2.71 18.17
CA ARG A 191 12.91 4.00 18.71
C ARG A 191 11.66 3.83 19.59
N MET A 192 10.78 2.89 19.28
CA MET A 192 9.64 2.56 20.16
C MET A 192 10.04 1.88 21.46
N LYS A 193 11.08 1.03 21.46
CA LYS A 193 11.64 0.46 22.70
C LYS A 193 12.22 1.57 23.59
N GLU A 194 12.88 2.56 22.99
CA GLU A 194 13.47 3.72 23.69
C GLU A 194 12.43 4.74 24.17
N PHE A 195 11.37 4.95 23.37
CA PHE A 195 10.29 5.91 23.64
C PHE A 195 8.92 5.21 23.51
N PRO A 196 8.46 4.49 24.55
CA PRO A 196 7.18 3.79 24.53
C PRO A 196 6.04 4.77 24.26
N VAL A 197 5.23 4.48 23.25
CA VAL A 197 4.10 5.34 22.86
C VAL A 197 2.89 4.97 23.72
N GLU A 198 2.54 5.84 24.68
CA GLU A 198 1.30 5.69 25.43
C GLU A 198 0.10 6.15 24.60
N ASN A 199 -0.89 5.27 24.46
CA ASN A 199 -2.09 5.47 23.65
C ASN A 199 -3.11 6.31 24.46
N THR A 200 -2.82 7.60 24.68
CA THR A 200 -3.58 8.45 25.62
C THR A 200 -4.76 9.20 24.98
N THR A 201 -4.92 9.17 23.65
CA THR A 201 -5.98 9.92 22.97
C THR A 201 -7.30 9.15 23.00
N THR A 202 -8.20 9.54 23.90
CA THR A 202 -9.64 9.21 23.83
C THR A 202 -10.27 9.91 22.63
N ILE A 203 -11.03 9.16 21.84
CA ILE A 203 -11.77 9.67 20.69
C ILE A 203 -13.17 10.06 21.16
N ASP A 204 -13.61 11.26 20.86
CA ASP A 204 -15.03 11.58 20.91
C ASP A 204 -15.69 11.16 19.59
N HIS A 205 -16.36 10.00 19.59
CA HIS A 205 -17.08 9.50 18.41
C HIS A 205 -18.25 10.41 18.00
N SER A 206 -18.73 11.30 18.89
CA SER A 206 -19.76 12.28 18.53
C SER A 206 -19.21 13.37 17.61
N GLU A 207 -17.97 13.80 17.81
CA GLU A 207 -17.27 14.74 16.94
C GLU A 207 -16.98 14.11 15.57
N LEU A 208 -16.52 12.85 15.55
CA LEU A 208 -16.33 12.09 14.31
C LEU A 208 -17.62 11.98 13.49
N SER A 209 -18.73 11.65 14.14
CA SER A 209 -20.05 11.53 13.49
C SER A 209 -20.50 12.85 12.86
N ARG A 210 -20.19 13.99 13.51
CA ARG A 210 -20.49 15.32 12.97
C ARG A 210 -19.63 15.63 11.75
N SER A 211 -18.32 15.41 11.82
CA SER A 211 -17.41 15.64 10.68
C SER A 211 -17.79 14.77 9.47
N GLU A 212 -18.15 13.51 9.73
CA GLU A 212 -18.62 12.56 8.73
C GLU A 212 -19.88 13.06 8.02
N LYS A 213 -20.87 13.55 8.77
CA LYS A 213 -22.09 14.13 8.19
C LYS A 213 -21.79 15.33 7.30
N ASN A 214 -20.95 16.27 7.75
CA ASN A 214 -20.63 17.46 6.96
C ASN A 214 -19.88 17.09 5.67
N LEU A 215 -19.01 16.08 5.73
CA LEU A 215 -18.31 15.56 4.56
C LEU A 215 -19.28 14.95 3.53
N GLN A 216 -20.28 14.19 3.99
CA GLN A 216 -21.34 13.66 3.12
C GLN A 216 -22.15 14.78 2.45
N ASP A 217 -22.51 15.83 3.21
CA ASP A 217 -23.24 16.99 2.68
C ASP A 217 -22.43 17.70 1.59
N LEU A 218 -21.13 17.84 1.79
CA LEU A 218 -20.24 18.40 0.77
C LEU A 218 -20.11 17.50 -0.45
N GLU A 219 -19.86 16.21 -0.29
CA GLU A 219 -19.79 15.26 -1.40
C GLU A 219 -21.06 15.34 -2.25
N LYS A 220 -22.24 15.49 -1.61
CA LYS A 220 -23.52 15.70 -2.29
C LYS A 220 -23.56 17.02 -3.06
N ILE A 221 -23.09 18.12 -2.48
CA ILE A 221 -22.99 19.42 -3.17
C ILE A 221 -22.08 19.30 -4.39
N ILE A 222 -20.91 18.67 -4.24
CA ILE A 222 -19.95 18.48 -5.33
C ILE A 222 -20.61 17.71 -6.47
N ARG A 223 -21.17 16.54 -6.16
CA ARG A 223 -21.82 15.66 -7.13
C ARG A 223 -22.94 16.38 -7.86
N THR A 224 -23.78 17.12 -7.14
CA THR A 224 -24.95 17.79 -7.71
C THR A 224 -24.59 19.02 -8.53
N LYS A 225 -23.65 19.85 -8.07
CA LYS A 225 -23.27 21.09 -8.77
C LYS A 225 -22.32 20.86 -9.93
N PHE A 226 -21.33 19.97 -9.78
CA PHE A 226 -20.22 19.85 -10.74
C PHE A 226 -20.30 18.59 -11.61
N PHE A 227 -20.87 17.49 -11.11
CA PHE A 227 -20.87 16.21 -11.81
C PHE A 227 -22.25 15.77 -12.34
N SER A 228 -23.32 16.49 -12.01
CA SER A 228 -24.70 16.13 -12.43
C SER A 228 -24.89 16.09 -13.95
N ASN A 229 -24.08 16.84 -14.70
CA ASN A 229 -24.14 16.91 -16.16
C ASN A 229 -22.96 16.20 -16.86
N PHE A 230 -22.10 15.50 -16.11
CA PHE A 230 -20.97 14.78 -16.68
C PHE A 230 -21.45 13.49 -17.36
N LYS A 231 -21.42 13.46 -18.70
CA LYS A 231 -21.82 12.29 -19.50
C LYS A 231 -20.69 11.30 -19.77
N THR A 232 -19.48 11.59 -19.29
CA THR A 232 -18.29 10.77 -19.52
C THR A 232 -18.16 9.71 -18.43
N LYS A 233 -17.95 8.45 -18.83
CA LYS A 233 -17.64 7.35 -17.92
C LYS A 233 -16.13 7.28 -17.71
N LEU A 234 -15.69 7.39 -16.46
CA LEU A 234 -14.30 7.08 -16.07
C LEU A 234 -14.25 5.60 -15.63
N VAL A 235 -13.24 4.87 -16.11
CA VAL A 235 -13.02 3.46 -15.77
C VAL A 235 -11.60 3.31 -15.24
N PRO A 236 -11.41 3.32 -13.90
CA PRO A 236 -10.10 3.07 -13.31
C PRO A 236 -9.75 1.58 -13.41
N LEU A 237 -8.48 1.30 -13.70
CA LEU A 237 -7.92 -0.06 -13.77
C LEU A 237 -6.64 -0.09 -12.93
N GLY A 238 -6.48 -1.14 -12.13
CA GLY A 238 -5.21 -1.41 -11.45
C GLY A 238 -4.21 -2.00 -12.45
N HIS A 239 -2.96 -1.55 -12.42
CA HIS A 239 -1.89 -2.08 -13.27
C HIS A 239 -0.57 -2.08 -12.49
N SER A 240 0.23 -3.13 -12.68
CA SER A 240 1.60 -3.21 -12.17
C SER A 240 2.55 -3.54 -13.30
N HIS A 241 3.20 -2.49 -13.81
CA HIS A 241 4.27 -2.61 -14.79
C HIS A 241 5.50 -3.23 -14.11
N ILE A 242 6.02 -4.31 -14.67
CA ILE A 242 7.23 -4.98 -14.19
C ILE A 242 8.12 -5.25 -15.39
N ASP A 243 9.29 -4.62 -15.42
CA ASP A 243 10.26 -4.88 -16.48
C ASP A 243 10.84 -6.29 -16.36
N LEU A 244 10.90 -7.01 -17.49
CA LEU A 244 11.37 -8.39 -17.52
C LEU A 244 12.83 -8.52 -17.06
N VAL A 245 13.69 -7.65 -17.58
CA VAL A 245 15.09 -7.48 -17.20
C VAL A 245 15.43 -6.00 -17.34
N TRP A 246 15.81 -5.35 -16.25
CA TRP A 246 16.23 -3.96 -16.28
C TRP A 246 17.44 -3.73 -15.38
N LEU A 247 17.22 -3.20 -14.17
CA LEU A 247 18.27 -3.05 -13.14
C LEU A 247 18.40 -4.29 -12.27
N TRP A 248 17.79 -5.41 -12.70
CA TRP A 248 17.76 -6.69 -12.01
C TRP A 248 17.64 -7.84 -13.03
N PRO A 249 18.08 -9.06 -12.68
CA PRO A 249 17.96 -10.24 -13.53
C PRO A 249 16.55 -10.86 -13.50
N ILE A 250 16.29 -11.82 -14.39
CA ILE A 250 15.02 -12.55 -14.48
C ILE A 250 14.63 -13.18 -13.14
N SER A 251 15.58 -13.72 -12.38
CA SER A 251 15.30 -14.34 -11.06
C SER A 251 14.60 -13.37 -10.10
N GLU A 252 14.99 -12.09 -10.13
CA GLU A 252 14.33 -11.06 -9.32
C GLU A 252 12.97 -10.66 -9.91
N THR A 253 12.79 -10.69 -11.25
CA THR A 253 11.48 -10.48 -11.87
C THR A 253 10.47 -11.54 -11.45
N ILE A 254 10.88 -12.81 -11.31
CA ILE A 254 10.04 -13.90 -10.81
C ILE A 254 9.51 -13.55 -9.40
N GLU A 255 10.40 -13.11 -8.52
CA GLU A 255 10.07 -12.72 -7.15
C GLU A 255 9.20 -11.44 -7.09
N LYS A 256 9.46 -10.45 -7.96
CA LYS A 256 8.63 -9.24 -8.11
C LYS A 256 7.21 -9.57 -8.60
N ALA A 257 7.09 -10.47 -9.57
CA ALA A 257 5.82 -10.94 -10.07
C ALA A 257 5.07 -11.71 -8.98
N HIS A 258 5.75 -12.58 -8.22
CA HIS A 258 5.16 -13.33 -7.10
C HIS A 258 4.55 -12.38 -6.07
N ARG A 259 5.35 -11.45 -5.53
CA ARG A 259 4.90 -10.46 -4.55
C ARG A 259 3.71 -9.65 -5.05
N SER A 260 3.79 -9.12 -6.28
CA SER A 260 2.74 -8.28 -6.84
C SER A 260 1.45 -9.06 -7.06
N PHE A 261 1.54 -10.27 -7.61
CA PHE A 261 0.36 -11.04 -7.97
C PHE A 261 -0.30 -11.67 -6.74
N ALA A 262 0.48 -12.11 -5.74
CA ALA A 262 -0.03 -12.55 -4.45
C ALA A 262 -0.83 -11.44 -3.76
N THR A 263 -0.27 -10.23 -3.67
CA THR A 263 -0.98 -9.08 -3.08
C THR A 263 -2.26 -8.76 -3.87
N MET A 264 -2.21 -8.69 -5.20
CA MET A 264 -3.39 -8.33 -6.01
C MET A 264 -4.50 -9.39 -5.93
N THR A 265 -4.16 -10.67 -6.02
CA THR A 265 -5.15 -11.77 -5.90
C THR A 265 -5.81 -11.77 -4.52
N HIS A 266 -5.06 -11.42 -3.47
CA HIS A 266 -5.64 -11.25 -2.14
C HIS A 266 -6.57 -10.04 -2.07
N LEU A 267 -6.11 -8.84 -2.48
CA LEU A 267 -6.92 -7.62 -2.42
C LEU A 267 -8.25 -7.75 -3.17
N MET A 268 -8.27 -8.46 -4.29
CA MET A 268 -9.48 -8.72 -5.07
C MET A 268 -10.54 -9.56 -4.36
N LYS A 269 -10.21 -10.26 -3.27
CA LYS A 269 -11.20 -11.06 -2.51
C LYS A 269 -12.21 -10.13 -1.83
N ASP A 270 -11.73 -9.02 -1.26
CA ASP A 270 -12.54 -8.09 -0.47
C ASP A 270 -12.81 -6.75 -1.19
N GLN A 271 -12.03 -6.41 -2.21
CA GLN A 271 -12.17 -5.17 -2.96
C GLN A 271 -12.80 -5.40 -4.35
N ASP A 272 -13.52 -4.38 -4.83
CA ASP A 272 -14.13 -4.37 -6.16
C ASP A 272 -13.31 -3.50 -7.11
N PHE A 273 -12.30 -4.11 -7.74
CA PHE A 273 -11.51 -3.48 -8.78
C PHE A 273 -11.13 -4.51 -9.84
N VAL A 274 -10.79 -3.99 -11.02
CA VAL A 274 -10.22 -4.78 -12.11
C VAL A 274 -8.73 -4.49 -12.17
N PHE A 275 -7.92 -5.54 -12.14
CA PHE A 275 -6.49 -5.47 -12.42
C PHE A 275 -6.23 -5.96 -13.84
N VAL A 276 -5.34 -5.26 -14.52
CA VAL A 276 -4.85 -5.65 -15.83
C VAL A 276 -3.37 -6.01 -15.74
N GLN A 277 -2.95 -6.97 -16.55
CA GLN A 277 -1.52 -7.27 -16.68
C GLN A 277 -1.17 -7.70 -18.12
N SER A 278 -0.11 -7.10 -18.64
CA SER A 278 0.22 -6.99 -20.07
C SER A 278 1.18 -8.05 -20.61
N MET A 279 2.01 -8.65 -19.75
CA MET A 279 3.13 -9.48 -20.18
C MET A 279 2.90 -10.97 -19.92
N ALA A 280 2.92 -11.80 -20.98
CA ALA A 280 2.67 -13.24 -20.87
C ALA A 280 3.76 -13.99 -20.08
N TRP A 281 5.02 -13.57 -20.19
CA TRP A 281 6.15 -14.20 -19.47
C TRP A 281 5.98 -14.21 -17.95
N HIS A 282 5.34 -13.19 -17.37
CA HIS A 282 5.05 -13.19 -15.93
C HIS A 282 4.15 -14.36 -15.55
N TYR A 283 3.10 -14.65 -16.32
CA TYR A 283 2.22 -15.77 -16.05
C TYR A 283 2.95 -17.11 -16.15
N ARG A 284 3.83 -17.25 -17.15
CA ARG A 284 4.66 -18.45 -17.29
C ARG A 284 5.54 -18.68 -16.08
N PHE A 285 6.24 -17.65 -15.59
CA PHE A 285 7.04 -17.77 -14.38
C PHE A 285 6.20 -18.14 -13.15
N ILE A 286 5.01 -17.56 -13.01
CA ILE A 286 4.12 -17.88 -11.89
C ILE A 286 3.57 -19.31 -12.01
N GLU A 287 3.24 -19.78 -13.21
CA GLU A 287 2.83 -21.17 -13.44
C GLU A 287 3.93 -22.17 -13.09
N GLU A 288 5.17 -21.87 -13.48
CA GLU A 288 6.35 -22.73 -13.26
C GLU A 288 6.80 -22.76 -11.79
N ASN A 289 6.69 -21.64 -11.05
CA ASN A 289 7.26 -21.50 -9.70
C ASN A 289 6.21 -21.46 -8.57
N PHE A 290 4.98 -21.02 -8.84
CA PHE A 290 3.95 -20.75 -7.82
C PHE A 290 2.56 -21.23 -8.27
N HIS A 291 2.41 -22.55 -8.38
CA HIS A 291 1.24 -23.19 -8.99
C HIS A 291 -0.11 -22.80 -8.34
N ASP A 292 -0.15 -22.66 -7.02
CA ASP A 292 -1.35 -22.27 -6.29
C ASP A 292 -1.78 -20.83 -6.61
N LEU A 293 -0.82 -19.91 -6.68
CA LEU A 293 -1.05 -18.53 -7.09
C LEU A 293 -1.52 -18.46 -8.55
N PHE A 294 -0.93 -19.25 -9.44
CA PHE A 294 -1.41 -19.33 -10.83
C PHE A 294 -2.87 -19.81 -10.91
N ASN A 295 -3.26 -20.78 -10.07
CA ASN A 295 -4.64 -21.23 -9.96
C ASN A 295 -5.58 -20.14 -9.41
N GLU A 296 -5.13 -19.32 -8.46
CA GLU A 296 -5.86 -18.13 -8.02
C GLU A 296 -6.03 -17.10 -9.14
N ILE A 297 -4.97 -16.79 -9.88
CA ILE A 297 -5.04 -15.88 -11.03
C ILE A 297 -6.06 -16.38 -12.05
N LYS A 298 -6.03 -17.68 -12.43
CA LYS A 298 -7.03 -18.26 -13.35
C LYS A 298 -8.47 -18.11 -12.84
N ARG A 299 -8.70 -18.23 -11.53
CA ARG A 299 -10.02 -17.98 -10.93
C ARG A 299 -10.42 -16.50 -11.06
N SER A 300 -9.49 -15.58 -10.79
CA SER A 300 -9.71 -14.14 -10.93
C SER A 300 -9.93 -13.71 -12.38
N VAL A 301 -9.31 -14.39 -13.35
CA VAL A 301 -9.57 -14.19 -14.79
C VAL A 301 -10.98 -14.63 -15.14
N LYS A 302 -11.40 -15.81 -14.69
CA LYS A 302 -12.77 -16.31 -14.93
C LYS A 302 -13.85 -15.42 -14.29
N SER A 303 -13.55 -14.77 -13.18
CA SER A 303 -14.47 -13.82 -12.53
C SER A 303 -14.47 -12.42 -13.14
N GLY A 304 -13.54 -12.13 -14.06
CA GLY A 304 -13.40 -10.81 -14.69
C GLY A 304 -12.68 -9.77 -13.83
N LYS A 305 -12.16 -10.13 -12.65
CA LYS A 305 -11.38 -9.22 -11.79
C LYS A 305 -9.91 -9.10 -12.22
N TRP A 306 -9.40 -10.06 -12.98
CA TRP A 306 -8.07 -10.05 -13.56
C TRP A 306 -8.17 -10.14 -15.08
N VAL A 307 -7.63 -9.16 -15.81
CA VAL A 307 -7.73 -9.11 -17.27
C VAL A 307 -6.32 -9.14 -17.87
N PRO A 308 -5.91 -10.25 -18.49
CA PRO A 308 -4.71 -10.27 -19.32
C PRO A 308 -4.89 -9.33 -20.51
N ILE A 309 -3.97 -8.40 -20.70
CA ILE A 309 -3.95 -7.45 -21.82
C ILE A 309 -2.62 -7.56 -22.58
N GLY A 310 -2.37 -6.69 -23.56
CA GLY A 310 -1.14 -6.68 -24.35
C GLY A 310 -1.14 -7.74 -25.46
N GLY A 311 -1.34 -9.00 -25.09
CA GLY A 311 -1.39 -10.12 -26.05
C GLY A 311 -0.04 -10.42 -26.70
N MET A 312 1.05 -10.10 -26.02
CA MET A 312 2.41 -10.37 -26.45
C MET A 312 3.20 -11.08 -25.34
N MET A 313 4.23 -11.84 -25.74
CA MET A 313 5.11 -12.54 -24.79
C MET A 313 5.79 -11.57 -23.83
N VAL A 314 6.39 -10.50 -24.36
CA VAL A 314 6.92 -9.36 -23.60
C VAL A 314 6.22 -8.05 -23.99
N GLU A 315 6.64 -6.94 -23.42
CA GLU A 315 6.37 -5.59 -23.92
C GLU A 315 7.57 -5.14 -24.75
N PRO A 316 7.66 -5.54 -26.03
CA PRO A 316 8.87 -5.32 -26.82
C PRO A 316 9.02 -3.85 -27.21
N ASP A 317 10.27 -3.44 -27.47
CA ASP A 317 10.49 -2.26 -28.31
C ASP A 317 9.88 -2.49 -29.71
N CYS A 318 9.36 -1.44 -30.32
CA CYS A 318 8.70 -1.51 -31.62
C CYS A 318 9.56 -0.99 -32.77
N ASN A 319 10.81 -0.58 -32.51
CA ASN A 319 11.69 0.04 -33.51
C ASN A 319 12.79 -0.91 -33.99
N LEU A 320 13.43 -1.62 -33.07
CA LEU A 320 14.57 -2.50 -33.34
C LEU A 320 14.17 -3.90 -33.84
N PRO A 321 13.12 -4.55 -33.32
CA PRO A 321 12.77 -5.89 -33.76
C PRO A 321 12.27 -5.92 -35.20
N SER A 322 12.56 -7.02 -35.89
CA SER A 322 11.98 -7.28 -37.21
C SER A 322 10.47 -7.51 -37.12
N GLY A 323 9.75 -7.35 -38.23
CA GLY A 323 8.34 -7.70 -38.30
C GLY A 323 8.05 -9.16 -37.92
N GLU A 324 8.92 -10.10 -38.33
CA GLU A 324 8.82 -11.51 -37.92
C GLU A 324 8.95 -11.67 -36.40
N SER A 325 9.86 -10.92 -35.76
CA SER A 325 10.01 -10.94 -34.31
C SER A 325 8.73 -10.48 -33.60
N LEU A 326 8.09 -9.41 -34.08
CA LEU A 326 6.82 -8.92 -33.54
C LEU A 326 5.67 -9.92 -33.76
N VAL A 327 5.64 -10.60 -34.91
CA VAL A 327 4.67 -11.69 -35.16
C VAL A 327 4.85 -12.81 -34.14
N ARG A 328 6.10 -13.20 -33.83
CA ARG A 328 6.38 -14.22 -32.80
C ARG A 328 5.99 -13.78 -31.40
N GLN A 329 6.04 -12.49 -31.09
CA GLN A 329 5.56 -11.98 -29.80
C GLN A 329 4.06 -12.22 -29.61
N VAL A 330 3.25 -12.14 -30.68
CA VAL A 330 1.79 -12.34 -30.62
C VAL A 330 1.39 -13.81 -30.79
N LEU A 331 2.17 -14.59 -31.54
CA LEU A 331 1.86 -15.98 -31.85
C LEU A 331 2.02 -16.91 -30.65
N TYR A 332 3.08 -16.73 -29.88
CA TYR A 332 3.35 -17.47 -28.64
C TYR A 332 2.70 -16.74 -27.47
#